data_AF-A0A7H1PTJ6-F1
#
_entry.id   AF-A0A7H1PTJ6-F1
#
_cell.length_a   1.000
_cell.length_b   1.000
_cell.length_c   1.000
_cell.angle_alpha   90.00
_cell.angle_beta   90.00
_cell.angle_gamma   90.00
#
_symmetry.space_group_name_H-M   'P 1'
#
loop_
_entity.id
_entity.type
_entity.pdbx_description
1 polymer ?
#
loop_
_entity_poly.entity_id
_entity_poly.type
_entity_poly.pdbx_seq_one_letter_code
_entity_poly.pdbx_strand_id
1 'polypeptide(L)' 'MHHERIVTLTREQAGLYQALVDQTPEQVKASTGIARRGLILKLLQGLRQICNTL' A
#
# COMPACT_ATOMS: atom_id res chain seq x y z
N MET A 1 -14.94 -22.24 8.03
CA MET A 1 -14.20 -22.48 6.78
C MET A 1 -13.90 -21.14 6.12
N HIS A 2 -12.67 -20.62 6.22
CA HIS A 2 -12.25 -19.46 5.42
C HIS A 2 -11.72 -19.98 4.09
N HIS A 3 -12.34 -19.58 2.97
CA HIS A 3 -11.82 -19.89 1.64
C HIS A 3 -10.97 -18.70 1.19
N GLU A 4 -9.68 -18.92 0.98
CA GLU A 4 -8.78 -17.93 0.39
C GLU A 4 -9.01 -17.88 -1.12
N ARG A 5 -9.26 -16.68 -1.66
CA ARG A 5 -9.47 -16.45 -3.09
C ARG A 5 -8.40 -15.50 -3.62
N ILE A 6 -7.58 -16.00 -4.54
CA ILE A 6 -6.57 -15.19 -5.24
C ILE A 6 -7.28 -14.39 -6.35
N VAL A 7 -7.02 -13.09 -6.41
CA VAL A 7 -7.52 -12.18 -7.45
C VAL A 7 -6.35 -11.41 -8.06
N THR A 8 -6.41 -11.17 -9.36
CA THR A 8 -5.40 -10.40 -10.07
C THR A 8 -5.77 -8.93 -10.02
N LEU A 9 -4.78 -8.05 -9.85
CA LEU A 9 -5.01 -6.61 -9.97
C LEU A 9 -5.28 -6.24 -11.43
N THR A 10 -6.13 -5.24 -11.64
CA THR A 10 -6.26 -4.59 -12.94
C THR A 10 -4.95 -3.86 -13.29
N ARG A 11 -4.77 -3.53 -14.58
CA ARG A 11 -3.60 -2.75 -15.02
C ARG A 11 -3.51 -1.40 -14.31
N GLU A 12 -4.65 -0.75 -14.09
CA GLU A 12 -4.73 0.53 -13.38
C GLU A 12 -4.33 0.37 -11.90
N GLN A 13 -4.90 -0.63 -11.22
CA GLN A 13 -4.55 -0.94 -9.83
C GLN A 13 -3.05 -1.26 -9.69
N ALA A 14 -2.49 -2.06 -10.59
CA ALA A 14 -1.06 -2.37 -10.59
C ALA A 14 -0.18 -1.12 -10.77
N GLY A 15 -0.58 -0.21 -11.68
CA GLY A 15 0.12 1.05 -11.88
C GLY A 15 0.10 1.95 -10.65
N LEU A 16 -1.08 2.09 -10.02
CA LEU A 16 -1.24 2.88 -8.79
C LEU A 16 -0.51 2.27 -7.60
N TYR A 17 -0.53 0.94 -7.48
CA TYR A 17 0.19 0.21 -6.45
C TYR A 17 1.69 0.49 -6.56
N GLN A 18 2.26 0.36 -7.76
CA GLN A 18 3.67 0.60 -7.99
C GLN A 18 4.06 2.05 -7.70
N ALA A 19 3.28 3.02 -8.18
CA ALA A 19 3.54 4.44 -7.94
C ALA A 19 3.55 4.78 -6.44
N LEU A 20 2.63 4.20 -5.65
CA LEU A 20 2.58 4.41 -4.21
C LEU A 20 3.80 3.78 -3.51
N VAL A 21 4.21 2.58 -3.92
CA VAL A 21 5.39 1.90 -3.37
C VAL A 21 6.69 2.63 -3.72
N ASP A 22 6.79 3.27 -4.88
CA ASP A 22 8.02 3.98 -5.29
C ASP A 22 8.22 5.30 -4.54
N GLN A 23 7.13 5.96 -4.12
CA GLN A 23 7.19 7.28 -3.47
C GLN A 23 7.37 7.23 -1.95
N THR A 24 7.04 6.09 -1.34
CA THR A 24 7.02 5.92 0.11
C THR A 24 8.39 5.65 0.81
N PRO A 25 9.40 5.00 0.19
CA PRO A 25 10.61 4.52 0.87
C PRO A 25 11.44 5.65 1.47
N GLU A 26 11.59 6.76 0.75
CA GLU A 26 12.45 7.86 1.19
C GLU A 26 11.88 8.57 2.43
N GLN A 27 10.56 8.73 2.52
CA GLN A 27 9.90 9.32 3.67
C GLN A 27 9.93 8.39 4.90
N VAL A 28 9.79 7.08 4.68
CA VAL A 28 9.86 6.07 5.75
C VAL A 28 11.28 5.93 6.30
N LYS A 29 12.30 5.95 5.43
CA LYS A 29 13.72 5.92 5.83
C LYS A 29 14.08 7.12 6.70
N ALA A 30 13.63 8.32 6.31
CA ALA A 30 13.94 9.58 7.00
C ALA A 30 13.18 9.76 8.33
N SER A 31 12.11 9.00 8.57
CA SER A 31 11.28 9.13 9.79
C SER A 31 11.65 8.10 10.86
N THR A 32 11.33 8.39 12.12
CA THR A 32 11.52 7.46 13.26
C THR A 32 10.32 7.49 14.21
N GLY A 33 10.28 6.57 15.18
CA GLY A 33 9.27 6.55 16.24
C GLY A 33 7.83 6.51 15.71
N ILE A 34 6.97 7.35 16.28
CA ILE A 34 5.54 7.41 15.93
C ILE A 34 5.30 7.94 14.51
N ALA A 35 6.16 8.84 14.01
CA ALA A 35 6.05 9.37 12.66
C ALA A 35 6.24 8.27 11.61
N ARG A 36 7.26 7.41 11.81
CA ARG A 36 7.47 6.24 10.95
C ARG A 36 6.27 5.30 10.98
N ARG A 37 5.71 5.03 12.17
CA ARG A 37 4.52 4.17 12.31
C ARG A 37 3.32 4.74 11.56
N GLY A 38 3.07 6.05 11.66
CA GLY A 38 1.99 6.72 10.92
C GLY A 38 2.15 6.59 9.41
N LEU A 39 3.36 6.77 8.88
CA LEU A 39 3.66 6.62 7.45
C LEU A 39 3.45 5.18 6.96
N ILE A 40 3.88 4.18 7.73
CA ILE A 40 3.64 2.77 7.39
C ILE A 40 2.14 2.45 7.39
N LEU A 41 1.38 2.91 8.39
CA LEU A 41 -0.06 2.69 8.43
C LEU A 41 -0.78 3.35 7.25
N LYS A 42 -0.38 4.57 6.88
CA LYS A 42 -0.88 5.28 5.70
C LYS A 42 -0.59 4.51 4.41
N LEU A 43 0.62 3.97 4.26
CA LEU A 43 0.98 3.10 3.13
C LEU A 43 0.07 1.88 3.07
N LEU A 44 -0.05 1.12 4.16
CA LEU A 44 -0.89 -0.09 4.22
C LEU A 44 -2.36 0.20 3.90
N GLN A 45 -2.87 1.34 4.36
CA GLN A 45 -4.23 1.78 4.03
C GLN A 45 -4.37 2.08 2.53
N GLY A 46 -3.43 2.82 1.94
CA GLY A 46 -3.43 3.13 0.51
C GLY A 46 -3.37 1.88 -0.35
N LEU A 47 -2.50 0.93 -0.04
CA LEU A 47 -2.39 -0.34 -0.77
C LEU A 47 -3.70 -1.14 -0.69
N ARG A 48 -4.34 -1.21 0.49
CA ARG A 48 -5.65 -1.86 0.63
C ARG A 48 -6.74 -1.17 -0.18
N GLN A 49 -6.77 0.16 -0.21
CA GLN A 49 -7.74 0.92 -1.00
C GLN A 49 -7.60 0.61 -2.50
N ILE A 50 -6.38 0.56 -3.00
CA ILE A 50 -6.08 0.23 -4.40
C ILE A 50 -6.60 -1.16 -4.74
N CYS A 51 -6.39 -2.15 -3.86
CA CYS A 51 -6.84 -3.52 -4.11
C CYS A 51 -8.35 -3.73 -3.96
N ASN A 52 -9.05 -2.91 -3.17
CA ASN A 52 -10.44 -3.18 -2.75
C ASN A 52 -11.49 -2.28 -3.39
N THR A 53 -11.13 -1.14 -3.98
CA THR A 53 -12.11 -0.08 -4.30
C THR A 53 -11.95 0.53 -5.69
N LEU A 54 -11.01 0.03 -6.49
CA LEU A 54 -10.93 0.28 -7.92
C LEU A 54 -11.47 -0.94 -8.69
#